data_AF-A0A932SKG0-F1
#
_entry.id   AF-A0A932SKG0-F1
#
_cell.length_a   1.000
_cell.length_b   1.000
_cell.length_c   1.000
_cell.angle_alpha   90.00
_cell.angle_beta   90.00
_cell.angle_gamma   90.00
#
_symmetry.space_group_name_H-M   'P 1'
#
loop_
_entity.id
_entity.type
_entity.pdbx_description
1 polymer ?
#
loop_
_entity_poly.entity_id
_entity_poly.type
_entity_poly.pdbx_seq_one_letter_code
_entity_poly.pdbx_strand_id
1 'polypeptide(L)'
;MKSAPSLFHQQEYNVHDTIPMTFELTQEQRQAVHTHPDEPIRMVDPQTNMQCVLIRADWAERPVEGDPREAYPLVDESFSAGWSDPAMADYDHYETRKQP
;
A
#
# COMPACT_ATOMS: atom_id res chain seq x y z
N MET A 1 -22.35 44.19 2.12
CA MET A 1 -21.74 42.93 2.61
C MET A 1 -21.52 42.03 1.40
N LYS A 2 -20.27 41.69 1.10
CA LYS A 2 -19.89 40.87 -0.07
C LYS A 2 -19.90 39.40 0.36
N SER A 3 -20.76 38.58 -0.25
CA SER A 3 -20.72 37.12 -0.08
C SER A 3 -19.61 36.54 -0.95
N ALA A 4 -18.64 35.87 -0.34
CA ALA A 4 -17.63 35.12 -1.05
C ALA A 4 -18.22 33.75 -1.50
N PRO A 5 -18.03 33.33 -2.76
CA PRO A 5 -18.35 31.96 -3.15
C PRO A 5 -17.29 31.01 -2.62
N SER A 6 -17.73 30.02 -1.86
CA SER A 6 -16.91 28.95 -1.29
C SER A 6 -16.38 28.05 -2.40
N LEU A 7 -15.11 28.25 -2.76
CA LEU A 7 -14.32 27.39 -3.64
C LEU A 7 -13.83 26.18 -2.85
N PHE A 8 -14.69 25.18 -2.66
CA PHE A 8 -14.24 23.82 -2.43
C PHE A 8 -14.37 23.07 -3.75
N HIS A 9 -13.31 23.15 -4.55
CA HIS A 9 -13.07 22.20 -5.62
C HIS A 9 -13.04 20.82 -4.98
N GLN A 10 -14.08 20.02 -5.21
CA GLN A 10 -13.95 18.58 -5.17
C GLN A 10 -12.93 18.24 -6.25
N GLN A 11 -11.68 18.02 -5.85
CA GLN A 11 -10.72 17.32 -6.70
C GLN A 11 -11.29 15.91 -6.84
N GLU A 12 -12.04 15.69 -7.92
CA GLU A 12 -12.24 14.37 -8.49
C GLU A 12 -10.84 13.78 -8.66
N TYR A 13 -10.50 12.82 -7.80
CA TYR A 13 -9.32 11.99 -7.99
C TYR A 13 -9.56 11.26 -9.32
N ASN A 14 -8.98 11.80 -10.39
CA ASN A 14 -8.77 11.08 -11.63
C ASN A 14 -7.88 9.90 -11.27
N VAL A 15 -8.50 8.77 -10.93
CA VAL A 15 -7.88 7.47 -10.97
C VAL A 15 -7.37 7.37 -12.40
N HIS A 16 -6.06 7.47 -12.58
CA HIS A 16 -5.42 7.39 -13.87
C HIS A 16 -6.05 6.22 -14.63
N ASP A 17 -6.53 6.52 -15.84
CA ASP A 17 -7.04 5.59 -16.83
C ASP A 17 -5.91 4.61 -17.18
N THR A 18 -5.66 3.66 -16.26
CA THR A 18 -4.51 2.78 -16.30
C THR A 18 -4.94 1.65 -17.22
N ILE A 19 -4.67 1.82 -18.51
CA ILE A 19 -4.83 0.72 -19.47
C ILE A 19 -4.07 -0.48 -18.90
N PRO A 20 -4.73 -1.62 -18.64
CA PRO A 20 -4.07 -2.77 -18.05
C PRO A 20 -2.96 -3.23 -19.01
N MET A 21 -1.71 -3.04 -18.60
CA MET A 21 -0.55 -3.52 -19.36
C MET A 21 -0.56 -5.04 -19.31
N THR A 22 -1.08 -5.65 -20.38
CA THR A 22 -1.20 -7.10 -20.53
C THR A 22 -0.13 -7.58 -21.51
N PHE A 23 0.61 -8.61 -21.12
CA PHE A 23 1.60 -9.27 -21.97
C PHE A 23 1.38 -10.77 -21.91
N GLU A 24 1.68 -11.46 -23.01
CA GLU A 24 1.61 -12.92 -23.05
C GLU A 24 2.75 -13.54 -22.25
N LEU A 25 2.43 -14.61 -21.51
CA LEU A 25 3.44 -15.37 -20.78
C LEU A 25 4.40 -16.08 -21.75
N THR A 26 5.69 -16.09 -21.40
CA THR A 26 6.68 -16.92 -22.09
C THR A 26 6.36 -18.40 -21.89
N GLN A 27 6.97 -19.28 -22.69
CA GLN A 27 6.76 -20.73 -22.55
C GLN A 27 7.16 -21.24 -21.16
N GLU A 28 8.28 -20.76 -20.62
CA GLU A 28 8.78 -21.14 -19.30
C GLU A 28 7.82 -20.68 -18.18
N GLN A 29 7.32 -19.45 -18.28
CA GLN A 29 6.33 -18.92 -17.35
C GLN A 29 5.02 -19.71 -17.42
N ARG A 30 4.54 -20.04 -18.62
CA ARG A 30 3.36 -20.91 -18.78
C ARG A 30 3.60 -22.26 -18.12
N GLN A 31 4.74 -22.91 -18.37
CA GLN A 31 5.03 -24.19 -17.75
C GLN A 31 5.02 -24.09 -16.22
N ALA A 32 5.66 -23.06 -15.65
CA ALA A 32 5.67 -22.85 -14.21
C ALA A 32 4.26 -22.65 -13.64
N VAL A 33 3.40 -21.87 -14.31
CA VAL A 33 1.99 -21.67 -13.91
C VAL A 33 1.20 -22.98 -13.93
N HIS A 34 1.43 -23.84 -14.93
CA HIS A 34 0.72 -25.13 -15.01
C HIS A 34 1.24 -26.15 -14.00
N THR A 35 2.53 -26.13 -13.68
CA THR A 35 3.11 -27.02 -12.67
C THR A 35 2.71 -26.63 -11.24
N HIS A 36 2.53 -25.33 -10.99
CA HIS A 36 2.24 -24.75 -9.67
C HIS A 36 0.95 -23.90 -9.70
N PRO A 37 -0.23 -24.50 -9.89
CA PRO A 37 -1.49 -23.76 -10.12
C PRO A 37 -1.99 -22.99 -8.88
N ASP A 38 -1.54 -23.40 -7.70
CA ASP A 38 -1.96 -22.88 -6.39
C ASP A 38 -0.80 -22.23 -5.62
N GLU A 39 0.27 -21.82 -6.32
CA GLU A 39 1.39 -21.11 -5.69
C GLU A 39 1.79 -19.87 -6.50
N PRO A 40 2.15 -18.74 -5.83
CA PRO A 40 2.76 -17.61 -6.50
C PRO A 40 4.13 -17.95 -7.09
N ILE A 41 4.41 -17.51 -8.32
CA ILE A 41 5.70 -17.76 -8.96
C ILE A 41 6.62 -16.58 -8.71
N ARG A 42 7.82 -16.85 -8.17
CA ARG A 42 8.86 -15.83 -7.98
C ARG A 42 9.73 -15.74 -9.22
N MET A 43 9.98 -14.53 -9.68
CA MET A 43 10.85 -14.21 -10.79
C MET A 43 11.94 -13.26 -10.30
N VAL A 44 13.13 -13.37 -10.89
CA VAL A 44 14.24 -12.45 -10.63
C VAL A 44 14.57 -11.78 -11.96
N ASP A 45 14.54 -10.46 -12.00
CA ASP A 45 15.12 -9.70 -13.11
C ASP A 45 16.65 -9.81 -13.01
N PRO A 46 17.33 -10.47 -13.96
CA PRO A 46 18.77 -10.65 -13.89
C PRO A 46 19.57 -9.35 -14.04
N GLN A 47 18.98 -8.28 -14.59
CA GLN A 47 19.67 -7.00 -14.77
C GLN A 47 19.70 -6.19 -13.47
N THR A 48 18.59 -6.17 -12.75
CA THR A 48 18.42 -5.34 -11.54
C THR A 48 18.49 -6.16 -10.24
N ASN A 49 18.50 -7.49 -10.36
CA ASN A 49 18.30 -8.43 -9.25
C ASN A 49 16.97 -8.20 -8.48
N MET A 50 16.02 -7.51 -9.11
CA MET A 50 14.70 -7.26 -8.53
C MET A 50 13.90 -8.55 -8.49
N GLN A 51 13.33 -8.86 -7.34
CA GLN A 51 12.41 -9.97 -7.20
C GLN A 51 10.98 -9.50 -7.50
N CYS A 52 10.32 -10.21 -8.40
CA CYS A 52 8.92 -10.01 -8.73
C CYS A 52 8.13 -11.28 -8.41
N VAL A 53 6.83 -11.13 -8.20
CA VAL A 53 5.92 -12.26 -8.01
C VAL A 53 4.85 -12.20 -9.08
N LEU A 54 4.70 -13.29 -9.83
CA LEU A 54 3.57 -13.51 -10.72
C LEU A 54 2.45 -14.18 -9.92
N ILE A 55 1.33 -13.47 -9.79
CA ILE A 55 0.09 -13.95 -9.18
C ILE A 55 -1.01 -13.98 -10.23
N ARG A 56 -1.97 -14.89 -10.06
CA ARG A 56 -3.15 -14.93 -10.94
C ARG A 56 -4.00 -13.69 -10.71
N ALA A 57 -4.61 -13.18 -11.78
CA ALA A 57 -5.46 -12.00 -11.71
C ALA A 57 -6.63 -12.20 -10.72
N ASP A 58 -7.26 -13.38 -10.73
CA ASP A 58 -8.37 -13.70 -9.82
C ASP A 58 -7.97 -13.79 -8.35
N TRP A 59 -6.67 -13.84 -8.04
CA TRP A 59 -6.15 -13.75 -6.68
C TRP A 59 -5.84 -12.31 -6.29
N ALA A 60 -5.25 -11.55 -7.21
CA ALA A 60 -4.94 -10.14 -7.01
C ALA A 60 -6.21 -9.28 -6.85
N GLU A 61 -7.26 -9.65 -7.57
CA GLU A 61 -8.54 -8.94 -7.57
C GLU A 61 -9.44 -9.34 -6.40
N ARG A 62 -9.02 -10.29 -5.55
CA ARG A 62 -9.81 -10.62 -4.37
C ARG A 62 -9.85 -9.38 -3.48
N PRO A 63 -11.05 -8.92 -3.10
CA PRO A 63 -11.14 -7.89 -2.09
C PRO A 63 -10.44 -8.44 -0.84
N VAL A 64 -9.60 -7.61 -0.21
CA VAL A 64 -9.07 -7.94 1.11
C VAL A 64 -10.28 -8.13 2.01
N GLU A 65 -10.49 -9.35 2.49
CA GLU A 65 -11.58 -9.64 3.43
C GLU A 65 -11.24 -9.00 4.79
N GLY A 66 -12.17 -8.20 5.31
CA GLY A 66 -12.02 -7.45 6.56
C GLY A 66 -11.92 -5.94 6.35
N ASP A 67 -12.46 -5.15 7.28
CA ASP A 67 -12.19 -3.71 7.32
C ASP A 67 -10.74 -3.53 7.79
N PRO A 68 -9.83 -2.90 7.02
CA PRO A 68 -8.47 -2.63 7.48
C PRO A 68 -8.45 -1.94 8.86
N ARG A 69 -9.50 -1.16 9.19
CA ARG A 69 -9.72 -0.52 10.50
C ARG A 69 -9.84 -1.53 11.65
N GLU A 70 -10.26 -2.76 11.38
CA GLU A 70 -10.33 -3.82 12.39
C GLU A 70 -8.93 -4.36 12.76
N ALA A 71 -7.92 -4.14 11.93
CA ALA A 71 -6.52 -4.47 12.25
C ALA A 71 -5.82 -3.35 13.05
N TYR A 72 -6.37 -2.12 13.06
CA TYR A 72 -5.76 -0.98 13.77
C TYR A 72 -5.61 -1.19 15.28
N PRO A 73 -6.56 -1.81 16.02
CA PRO A 73 -6.37 -2.04 17.45
C PRO A 73 -5.12 -2.85 17.80
N LEU A 74 -4.77 -3.87 16.98
CA LEU A 74 -3.56 -4.68 17.19
C LEU A 74 -2.28 -3.91 16.85
N VAL A 75 -2.36 -3.05 15.84
CA VAL A 75 -1.27 -2.13 15.48
C VAL A 75 -1.09 -1.10 16.60
N ASP A 76 -2.15 -0.42 17.01
CA ASP A 76 -2.14 0.56 18.11
C ASP A 76 -1.59 -0.06 19.40
N GLU A 77 -1.99 -1.26 19.78
CA GLU A 77 -1.44 -1.96 20.95
C GLU A 77 0.08 -2.16 20.82
N SER A 78 0.54 -2.63 19.67
CA SER A 78 1.96 -2.90 19.40
C SER A 78 2.82 -1.63 19.40
N PHE A 79 2.28 -0.52 18.91
CA PHE A 79 2.97 0.77 18.85
C PHE A 79 2.78 1.63 20.12
N SER A 80 1.77 1.33 20.96
CA SER A 80 1.47 2.07 22.18
C SER A 80 2.60 2.01 23.20
N ALA A 81 3.32 0.89 23.30
CA ALA A 81 4.41 0.72 24.26
C ALA A 81 5.60 1.66 23.99
N GLY A 82 5.88 1.95 22.71
CA GLY A 82 6.91 2.91 22.31
C GLY A 82 6.42 4.35 22.38
N TRP A 83 5.17 4.60 21.99
CA TRP A 83 4.56 5.94 21.98
C TRP A 83 4.22 6.48 23.37
N SER A 84 3.91 5.60 24.32
CA SER A 84 3.57 5.96 25.71
C SER A 84 4.81 6.09 26.62
N ASP A 85 6.02 5.97 26.07
CA ASP A 85 7.24 6.20 26.83
C ASP A 85 7.25 7.66 27.34
N PRO A 86 7.55 7.93 28.63
CA PRO A 86 7.69 9.29 29.14
C PRO A 86 8.65 10.18 28.32
N ALA A 87 9.66 9.59 27.66
CA ALA A 87 10.55 10.30 26.74
C ALA A 87 9.84 10.74 25.44
N MET A 88 8.74 10.08 25.05
CA MET A 88 7.93 10.50 23.91
C MET A 88 7.01 11.69 24.24
N ALA A 89 6.68 11.93 25.51
CA ALA A 89 5.93 13.12 25.93
C ALA A 89 6.67 14.44 25.63
N ASP A 90 8.00 14.38 25.44
CA ASP A 90 8.77 15.53 25.00
C ASP A 90 8.45 15.96 23.55
N TYR A 91 7.92 15.05 22.72
CA TYR A 91 7.47 15.38 21.37
C TYR A 91 6.22 16.24 21.35
N ASP A 92 5.34 16.14 22.35
CA ASP A 92 4.13 16.98 22.48
C ASP A 92 4.49 18.47 22.60
N HIS A 93 5.72 18.75 23.04
CA HIS A 93 6.27 20.09 23.20
C HIS A 93 7.43 20.39 22.24
N TYR A 94 7.65 19.57 21.22
CA TYR A 94 8.78 19.68 20.30
C TYR A 94 8.85 21.05 19.62
N GLU A 95 7.72 21.56 19.12
CA GLU A 95 7.65 22.86 18.46
C GLU A 95 7.91 24.03 19.42
N THR A 96 7.54 23.88 20.70
CA THR A 96 7.86 24.88 21.73
C THR A 96 9.31 24.81 22.23
N ARG A 97 10.03 23.71 21.96
CA ARG A 97 11.43 23.51 22.38
C ARG A 97 12.45 23.68 21.25
N LYS A 98 12.00 23.87 20.00
CA LYS A 98 12.87 24.35 18.91
C LYS A 98 13.31 25.78 19.22
N GLN A 99 14.52 25.93 19.72
CA GLN A 99 15.19 27.23 19.71
C GLN A 99 15.68 27.53 18.28
N PRO A 100 15.67 28.81 17.86
CA PRO A 100 16.21 29.24 16.57
C PRO A 100 17.73 29.04 16.48
#